data_AF-A0A919F5X7-F1
#
_entry.id   AF-A0A919F5X7-F1
#
_cell.length_a   1.000
_cell.length_b   1.000
_cell.length_c   1.000
_cell.angle_alpha   90.00
_cell.angle_beta   90.00
_cell.angle_gamma   90.00
#
_symmetry.space_group_name_H-M   'P 1'
#
loop_
_entity.id
_entity.type
_entity.pdbx_description
1 polymer ?
#
loop_
_entity_poly.entity_id
_entity_poly.type
_entity_poly.pdbx_seq_one_letter_code
_entity_poly.pdbx_strand_id
1 'polypeptide(L)'
;MSHSNNPFARGYDGLSVQRLLAISYDDDCPLSYLPLHVSQSHLPDSQVERHACVFCDDFALITEGQNVPPELDAQCPSHGIARNLVYAVMAEEAGQPLHVGDTYSEEAAREVVRRLRFETGFYSRAWEISSAHITEEAGRFLAELADIATPSGFLFVAFRIPYSPAVGVKLIATPWTDANLQHVEGITAEELRQEHRAKGMPESLVEVLHLAALADVRLLIFDADAPVLDGLTLYDDD
;
A
#
# COMPACT_ATOMS: atom_id res chain seq x y z
N MET A 1 4.11 -15.34 0.72
CA MET A 1 2.94 -15.05 1.57
C MET A 1 2.22 -13.86 0.97
N SER A 2 0.88 -13.88 0.90
CA SER A 2 0.11 -12.72 0.45
C SER A 2 0.39 -11.53 1.38
N HIS A 3 0.46 -10.31 0.83
CA HIS A 3 0.60 -9.07 1.61
C HIS A 3 -0.47 -8.90 2.70
N SER A 4 -1.58 -9.66 2.62
CA SER A 4 -2.77 -9.54 3.45
C SER A 4 -2.60 -9.80 4.95
N ASN A 5 -1.44 -10.30 5.42
CA ASN A 5 -1.21 -10.61 6.84
C ASN A 5 0.08 -10.02 7.45
N ASN A 6 0.81 -9.15 6.75
CA ASN A 6 2.03 -8.55 7.32
C ASN A 6 1.64 -7.35 8.22
N PRO A 7 1.91 -7.38 9.54
CA PRO A 7 1.45 -6.32 10.44
C PRO A 7 2.12 -4.96 10.20
N PHE A 8 3.27 -4.93 9.52
CA PHE A 8 3.93 -3.69 9.10
C PHE A 8 3.32 -3.08 7.83
N ALA A 9 2.50 -3.84 7.08
CA ALA A 9 1.78 -3.34 5.93
C ALA A 9 0.57 -2.51 6.38
N ARG A 10 0.83 -1.29 6.85
CA ARG A 10 -0.20 -0.28 7.11
C ARG A 10 -0.28 0.74 5.98
N GLY A 11 -1.47 1.32 5.80
CA GLY A 11 -1.83 2.24 4.73
C GLY A 11 -2.83 1.63 3.76
N TYR A 12 -3.10 2.33 2.67
CA TYR A 12 -3.96 1.83 1.60
C TYR A 12 -3.29 0.68 0.85
N ASP A 13 -3.91 -0.50 0.86
CA ASP A 13 -3.55 -1.61 -0.02
C ASP A 13 -4.41 -1.57 -1.30
N GLY A 14 -4.08 -2.36 -2.32
CA GLY A 14 -4.92 -2.52 -3.51
C GLY A 14 -5.13 -1.22 -4.31
N LEU A 15 -4.21 -0.25 -4.16
CA LEU A 15 -4.37 1.08 -4.76
C LEU A 15 -4.58 1.01 -6.28
N SER A 16 -5.70 1.57 -6.73
CA SER A 16 -6.10 1.62 -8.14
C SER A 16 -6.75 2.96 -8.48
N VAL A 17 -6.89 3.23 -9.78
CA VAL A 17 -7.58 4.42 -10.29
C VAL A 17 -8.82 3.95 -11.04
N GLN A 18 -9.97 4.52 -10.71
CA GLN A 18 -11.23 4.29 -11.41
C GLN A 18 -11.73 5.57 -12.05
N ARG A 19 -12.16 5.48 -13.30
CA ARG A 19 -12.73 6.59 -14.07
C ARG A 19 -14.26 6.55 -13.91
N LEU A 20 -14.82 7.54 -13.22
CA LEU A 20 -16.24 7.58 -12.84
C LEU A 20 -16.93 8.83 -13.39
N LEU A 21 -18.16 8.67 -13.83
CA LEU A 21 -19.06 9.76 -14.19
C LEU A 21 -19.79 10.27 -12.96
N ALA A 22 -19.83 11.58 -12.78
CA ALA A 22 -20.75 12.21 -11.85
C ALA A 22 -22.07 12.53 -12.58
N ILE A 23 -23.11 11.74 -12.35
CA ILE A 23 -24.36 11.78 -13.10
C ILE A 23 -25.44 12.47 -12.28
N SER A 24 -26.13 13.43 -12.89
CA SER A 24 -27.39 14.01 -12.38
C SER A 24 -28.56 13.51 -13.21
N TYR A 25 -29.65 13.05 -12.57
CA TYR A 25 -30.80 12.45 -13.26
C TYR A 25 -32.17 12.93 -12.76
N ASP A 26 -32.22 13.70 -11.69
CA ASP A 26 -33.39 14.45 -11.20
C ASP A 26 -32.89 15.65 -10.38
N ASP A 27 -33.62 16.76 -10.36
CA ASP A 27 -33.14 18.05 -9.80
C ASP A 27 -32.83 18.02 -8.29
N ASP A 28 -33.39 17.06 -7.54
CA ASP A 28 -33.21 16.92 -6.08
C ASP A 28 -32.44 15.65 -5.66
N CYS A 29 -31.91 14.88 -6.62
CA CYS A 29 -31.15 13.66 -6.33
C CYS A 29 -29.64 13.95 -6.20
N PRO A 30 -28.94 13.24 -5.28
CA PRO A 30 -27.49 13.32 -5.21
C PRO A 30 -26.86 12.79 -6.50
N LEU A 31 -25.63 13.24 -6.78
CA LEU A 31 -24.87 12.73 -7.92
C LEU A 31 -24.59 11.23 -7.73
N SER A 32 -24.88 10.45 -8.76
CA SER A 32 -24.44 9.05 -8.85
C SER A 32 -23.06 8.98 -9.49
N TYR A 33 -22.20 8.11 -8.95
CA TYR A 33 -20.85 7.89 -9.45
C TYR A 33 -20.75 6.50 -10.06
N LEU A 34 -20.68 6.43 -11.39
CA LEU A 34 -20.69 5.16 -12.11
C LEU A 34 -19.57 5.09 -13.15
N PRO A 35 -18.95 3.93 -13.34
CA PRO A 35 -17.95 3.75 -14.40
C PRO A 35 -18.60 3.82 -15.78
N LEU A 36 -17.82 4.21 -16.78
CA LEU A 36 -18.20 4.01 -18.17
C LEU A 36 -18.26 2.53 -18.49
N HIS A 37 -19.27 2.11 -19.25
CA HIS A 37 -19.28 0.76 -19.80
C HIS A 37 -18.03 0.51 -20.66
N VAL A 38 -17.50 -0.72 -20.62
CA VAL A 38 -16.24 -1.10 -21.29
C VAL A 38 -16.23 -0.80 -22.79
N SER A 39 -17.38 -0.88 -23.47
CA SER A 39 -17.50 -0.54 -24.90
C SER A 39 -17.16 0.92 -25.21
N GLN A 40 -17.31 1.83 -24.24
CA GLN A 40 -17.04 3.26 -24.37
C GLN A 40 -15.77 3.72 -23.64
N SER A 41 -15.00 2.80 -23.04
CA SER A 41 -13.75 3.11 -22.31
C SER A 41 -12.74 3.95 -23.10
N HIS A 42 -12.77 3.86 -24.43
CA HIS A 42 -11.92 4.59 -25.36
C HIS A 42 -12.30 6.07 -25.53
N LEU A 43 -13.49 6.49 -25.07
CA LEU A 43 -13.96 7.85 -25.24
C LEU A 43 -13.12 8.83 -24.40
N PRO A 44 -12.61 9.93 -25.00
CA PRO A 44 -11.91 10.97 -24.25
C PRO A 44 -12.88 11.75 -23.34
N ASP A 45 -12.36 12.37 -22.29
CA ASP A 45 -13.17 13.12 -21.30
C ASP A 45 -14.08 14.18 -21.95
N SER A 46 -13.60 14.83 -23.01
CA SER A 46 -14.37 15.84 -23.75
C SER A 46 -15.58 15.31 -24.53
N GLN A 47 -15.66 14.00 -24.77
CA GLN A 47 -16.80 13.33 -25.41
C GLN A 47 -17.74 12.68 -24.39
N VAL A 48 -17.49 12.92 -23.10
CA VAL A 48 -18.19 12.30 -21.99
C VAL A 48 -18.79 13.37 -21.09
N GLU A 49 -18.00 14.41 -20.77
CA GLU A 49 -18.44 15.52 -19.94
C GLU A 49 -19.61 16.28 -20.58
N ARG A 50 -20.62 16.56 -19.75
CA ARG A 50 -21.83 17.32 -20.04
C ARG A 50 -22.73 16.71 -21.12
N HIS A 51 -22.48 15.46 -21.49
CA HIS A 51 -23.29 14.73 -22.44
C HIS A 51 -24.42 13.95 -21.77
N ALA A 52 -25.50 13.75 -22.52
CA ALA A 52 -26.61 12.89 -22.10
C ALA A 52 -26.14 11.43 -22.01
N CYS A 53 -26.66 10.72 -21.01
CA CYS A 53 -26.31 9.33 -20.74
C CYS A 53 -27.52 8.52 -20.27
N VAL A 54 -27.40 7.20 -20.41
CA VAL A 54 -28.27 6.21 -19.78
C VAL A 54 -27.43 5.36 -18.82
N PHE A 55 -28.02 4.92 -17.71
CA PHE A 55 -27.28 4.17 -16.69
C PHE A 55 -28.16 3.17 -15.92
N CYS A 56 -27.49 2.21 -15.30
CA CYS A 56 -28.03 1.27 -14.32
C CYS A 56 -27.21 1.36 -13.02
N ASP A 57 -27.37 0.41 -12.10
CA ASP A 57 -26.61 0.40 -10.84
C ASP A 57 -25.10 0.11 -11.03
N ASP A 58 -24.70 -0.45 -12.18
CA ASP A 58 -23.35 -0.95 -12.41
C ASP A 58 -22.50 -0.03 -13.33
N PHE A 59 -23.12 0.59 -14.35
CA PHE A 59 -22.40 1.37 -15.35
C PHE A 59 -23.28 2.43 -16.02
N ALA A 60 -22.62 3.32 -16.74
CA ALA A 60 -23.25 4.34 -17.57
C ALA A 60 -22.74 4.32 -19.02
N LEU A 61 -23.60 4.77 -19.93
CA LEU A 61 -23.36 4.88 -21.37
C LEU A 61 -23.71 6.29 -21.85
N ILE A 62 -22.78 6.93 -22.55
CA ILE A 62 -23.02 8.20 -23.23
C ILE A 62 -23.87 7.93 -24.48
N THR A 63 -24.98 8.64 -24.63
CA THR A 63 -25.89 8.52 -25.77
C THR A 63 -25.65 9.59 -26.83
N GLU A 64 -25.13 10.75 -26.42
CA GLU A 64 -24.91 11.86 -27.34
C GLU A 64 -23.68 11.60 -28.22
N GLY A 65 -23.87 11.60 -29.54
CA GLY A 65 -22.78 11.37 -30.50
C GLY A 65 -22.25 9.94 -30.55
N GLN A 66 -22.84 9.00 -29.80
CA GLN A 66 -22.43 7.61 -29.72
C GLN A 66 -23.55 6.68 -30.20
N ASN A 67 -23.17 5.56 -30.81
CA ASN A 67 -24.12 4.51 -31.17
C ASN A 67 -24.18 3.47 -30.04
N VAL A 68 -25.24 3.52 -29.24
CA VAL A 68 -25.45 2.58 -28.14
C VAL A 68 -26.21 1.35 -28.66
N PRO A 69 -25.66 0.13 -28.53
CA PRO A 69 -26.35 -1.09 -28.91
C PRO A 69 -27.69 -1.23 -28.16
N PRO A 70 -28.79 -1.63 -28.83
CA PRO A 70 -30.10 -1.78 -28.18
C PRO A 70 -30.09 -2.73 -26.99
N GLU A 71 -29.25 -3.76 -27.00
CA GLU A 71 -29.13 -4.70 -25.88
C GLU A 71 -28.53 -4.06 -24.63
N LEU A 72 -27.64 -3.07 -24.80
CA LEU A 72 -27.04 -2.33 -23.69
C LEU A 72 -27.96 -1.19 -23.22
N ASP A 73 -28.63 -0.51 -24.16
CA ASP A 73 -29.63 0.52 -23.85
C ASP A 73 -30.77 -0.06 -23.00
N ALA A 74 -31.27 -1.25 -23.35
CA ALA A 74 -32.31 -1.94 -22.59
C ALA A 74 -31.92 -2.35 -21.16
N GLN A 75 -30.63 -2.39 -20.83
CA GLN A 75 -30.14 -2.67 -19.48
C GLN A 75 -30.11 -1.42 -18.59
N CYS A 76 -30.22 -0.23 -19.17
CA CYS A 76 -30.12 1.05 -18.48
C CYS A 76 -31.52 1.69 -18.33
N PRO A 77 -32.20 1.53 -17.17
CA PRO A 77 -33.55 2.07 -16.99
C PRO A 77 -33.58 3.59 -16.79
N SER A 78 -32.44 4.19 -16.44
CA SER A 78 -32.36 5.58 -16.00
C SER A 78 -31.65 6.46 -17.02
N HIS A 79 -32.09 7.72 -17.13
CA HIS A 79 -31.49 8.74 -18.00
C HIS A 79 -30.90 9.86 -17.16
N GLY A 80 -29.78 10.44 -17.59
CA GLY A 80 -29.16 11.55 -16.88
C GLY A 80 -28.18 12.33 -17.72
N ILE A 81 -27.48 13.26 -17.07
CA ILE A 81 -26.41 14.06 -17.66
C ILE A 81 -25.13 13.78 -16.87
N ALA A 82 -24.07 13.38 -17.57
CA ALA A 82 -22.74 13.22 -16.99
C ALA A 82 -22.14 14.61 -16.73
N ARG A 83 -22.38 15.20 -15.55
CA ARG A 83 -22.01 16.59 -15.25
C ARG A 83 -20.51 16.82 -15.29
N ASN A 84 -19.77 15.83 -14.80
CA ASN A 84 -18.32 15.85 -14.77
C ASN A 84 -17.77 14.43 -14.79
N LEU A 85 -16.47 14.32 -15.01
CA LEU A 85 -15.71 13.09 -14.90
C LEU A 85 -14.69 13.23 -13.77
N VAL A 86 -14.55 12.16 -12.99
CA VAL A 86 -13.56 12.08 -11.92
C VAL A 86 -12.72 10.82 -12.06
N TYR A 87 -11.46 10.93 -11.65
CA TYR A 87 -10.55 9.81 -11.50
C TYR A 87 -10.43 9.53 -10.00
N ALA A 88 -11.22 8.58 -9.52
CA ALA A 88 -11.26 8.16 -8.14
C ALA A 88 -10.05 7.28 -7.82
N VAL A 89 -9.30 7.66 -6.79
CA VAL A 89 -8.28 6.81 -6.17
C VAL A 89 -9.00 5.85 -5.22
N MET A 90 -8.88 4.56 -5.49
CA MET A 90 -9.46 3.49 -4.70
C MET A 90 -8.37 2.72 -3.99
N ALA A 91 -8.71 2.14 -2.85
CA ALA A 91 -7.90 1.22 -2.05
C ALA A 91 -8.72 -0.01 -1.71
N GLU A 92 -8.08 -0.98 -1.06
CA GLU A 92 -8.73 -2.14 -0.45
C GLU A 92 -8.47 -2.13 1.06
N GLU A 93 -9.52 -2.33 1.84
CA GLU A 93 -9.46 -2.53 3.29
C GLU A 93 -10.25 -3.79 3.65
N ALA A 94 -9.57 -4.79 4.24
CA ALA A 94 -10.16 -6.09 4.57
C ALA A 94 -10.87 -6.78 3.37
N GLY A 95 -10.35 -6.60 2.15
CA GLY A 95 -10.92 -7.14 0.91
C GLY A 95 -12.16 -6.38 0.39
N GLN A 96 -12.50 -5.24 0.99
CA GLN A 96 -13.56 -4.35 0.51
C GLN A 96 -12.97 -3.12 -0.18
N PRO A 97 -13.58 -2.65 -1.28
CA PRO A 97 -13.15 -1.42 -1.93
C PRO A 97 -13.40 -0.22 -1.02
N LEU A 98 -12.38 0.62 -0.89
CA LEU A 98 -12.39 1.85 -0.09
C LEU A 98 -12.08 3.04 -1.01
N HIS A 99 -12.93 4.06 -0.99
CA HIS A 99 -12.67 5.31 -1.70
C HIS A 99 -11.68 6.16 -0.90
N VAL A 100 -10.61 6.64 -1.56
CA VAL A 100 -9.57 7.47 -0.95
C VAL A 100 -9.77 8.95 -1.29
N GLY A 101 -10.11 9.24 -2.54
CA GLY A 101 -10.33 10.61 -3.00
C GLY A 101 -10.43 10.74 -4.51
N ASP A 102 -11.00 11.86 -4.96
CA ASP A 102 -11.20 12.15 -6.38
C ASP A 102 -10.15 13.13 -6.92
N THR A 103 -9.71 12.90 -8.15
CA THR A 103 -8.95 13.88 -8.92
C THR A 103 -9.62 14.17 -10.26
N TYR A 104 -9.20 15.26 -10.92
CA TYR A 104 -9.80 15.73 -12.17
C TYR A 104 -8.99 15.40 -13.43
N SER A 105 -7.94 14.57 -13.30
CA SER A 105 -7.23 14.00 -14.45
C SER A 105 -6.64 12.63 -14.09
N GLU A 106 -6.41 11.78 -15.09
CA GLU A 106 -5.82 10.46 -14.90
C GLU A 106 -4.39 10.57 -14.35
N GLU A 107 -3.61 11.52 -14.86
CA GLU A 107 -2.23 11.74 -14.45
C GLU A 107 -2.16 12.17 -12.98
N ALA A 108 -3.08 13.03 -12.55
CA ALA A 108 -3.18 13.44 -11.15
C ALA A 108 -3.50 12.26 -10.23
N ALA A 109 -4.46 11.41 -10.61
CA ALA A 109 -4.80 10.20 -9.85
C ALA A 109 -3.61 9.24 -9.75
N ARG A 110 -2.94 8.98 -10.88
CA ARG A 110 -1.76 8.12 -10.95
C ARG A 110 -0.61 8.66 -10.09
N GLU A 111 -0.41 9.97 -10.07
CA GLU A 111 0.61 10.60 -9.22
C GLU A 111 0.28 10.48 -7.73
N VAL A 112 -1.00 10.58 -7.34
CA VAL A 112 -1.45 10.33 -5.97
C VAL A 112 -1.18 8.87 -5.58
N VAL A 113 -1.55 7.91 -6.43
CA VAL A 113 -1.26 6.48 -6.21
C VAL A 113 0.25 6.25 -6.05
N ARG A 114 1.07 6.83 -6.92
CA ARG A 114 2.54 6.71 -6.86
C ARG A 114 3.11 7.22 -5.53
N ARG A 115 2.55 8.32 -5.00
CA ARG A 115 2.94 8.87 -3.68
C ARG A 115 2.50 7.98 -2.53
N LEU A 116 1.26 7.48 -2.57
CA LEU A 116 0.71 6.58 -1.53
C LEU A 116 1.39 5.22 -1.50
N ARG A 117 1.97 4.78 -2.63
CA ARG A 117 2.83 3.59 -2.72
C ARG A 117 4.26 3.81 -2.25
N PHE A 118 4.64 5.05 -1.89
CA PHE A 118 5.98 5.42 -1.46
C PHE A 118 7.07 5.22 -2.55
N GLU A 119 6.69 4.98 -3.81
CA GLU A 119 7.61 4.77 -4.96
C GLU A 119 8.46 6.00 -5.29
N THR A 120 8.07 7.17 -4.79
CA THR A 120 8.75 8.44 -5.09
C THR A 120 10.08 8.59 -4.34
N GLY A 121 10.31 7.79 -3.30
CA GLY A 121 11.44 7.93 -2.39
C GLY A 121 11.37 9.15 -1.46
N PHE A 122 10.33 9.99 -1.57
CA PHE A 122 10.13 11.15 -0.68
C PHE A 122 9.59 10.76 0.70
N TYR A 123 8.95 9.60 0.78
CA TYR A 123 8.34 9.10 1.99
C TYR A 123 9.02 7.78 2.37
N SER A 124 9.35 7.60 3.64
CA SER A 124 9.92 6.37 4.18
C SER A 124 9.06 5.91 5.35
N ARG A 125 8.76 4.61 5.42
CA ARG A 125 8.01 4.05 6.54
C ARG A 125 8.93 3.87 7.74
N ALA A 126 8.50 4.39 8.88
CA ALA A 126 9.18 4.25 10.16
C ALA A 126 8.21 3.69 11.19
N TRP A 127 8.71 2.84 12.07
CA TRP A 127 7.94 2.18 13.11
C TRP A 127 8.68 2.23 14.43
N GLU A 128 7.92 2.37 15.50
CA GLU A 128 8.32 2.16 16.87
C GLU A 128 7.33 1.17 17.47
N ILE A 129 7.84 0.02 17.94
CA ILE A 129 7.03 -1.10 18.45
C ILE A 129 7.63 -1.62 19.75
N SER A 130 6.80 -2.30 20.53
CA SER A 130 7.24 -2.94 21.77
C SER A 130 8.45 -3.86 21.56
N SER A 131 9.44 -3.81 22.44
CA SER A 131 10.53 -4.79 22.46
C SER A 131 10.06 -6.22 22.78
N ALA A 132 8.83 -6.39 23.29
CA ALA A 132 8.20 -7.70 23.53
C ALA A 132 8.03 -8.55 22.24
N HIS A 133 8.25 -7.97 21.06
CA HIS A 133 8.24 -8.70 19.79
C HIS A 133 9.54 -9.43 19.45
N ILE A 134 10.55 -9.32 20.31
CA ILE A 134 11.80 -10.06 20.19
C ILE A 134 12.18 -10.66 21.55
N THR A 135 12.89 -11.78 21.53
CA THR A 135 13.43 -12.39 22.75
C THR A 135 14.51 -11.49 23.40
N GLU A 136 14.79 -11.69 24.69
CA GLU A 136 15.90 -11.00 25.38
C GLU A 136 17.25 -11.26 24.68
N GLU A 137 17.47 -12.48 24.17
CA GLU A 137 18.66 -12.82 23.37
C GLU A 137 18.77 -11.95 22.11
N ALA A 138 17.68 -11.80 21.36
CA ALA A 138 17.61 -10.90 20.21
C ALA A 138 17.85 -9.43 20.59
N GLY A 139 17.30 -8.98 21.71
CA GLY A 139 17.52 -7.62 22.22
C GLY A 139 18.99 -7.35 22.53
N ARG A 140 19.65 -8.28 23.22
CA ARG A 140 21.11 -8.20 23.50
C ARG A 140 21.94 -8.25 22.23
N PHE A 141 21.62 -9.14 21.30
CA PHE A 141 22.29 -9.23 20.00
C PHE A 141 22.23 -7.91 19.23
N LEU A 142 21.05 -7.26 19.17
CA LEU A 142 20.89 -5.94 18.54
C LEU A 142 21.68 -4.85 19.27
N ALA A 143 21.63 -4.85 20.60
CA ALA A 143 22.34 -3.89 21.43
C ALA A 143 23.86 -3.96 21.22
N GLU A 144 24.42 -5.17 21.14
CA GLU A 144 25.83 -5.40 20.81
C GLU A 144 26.17 -4.92 19.41
N LEU A 145 25.32 -5.24 18.41
CA LEU A 145 25.49 -4.76 17.04
C LEU A 145 25.44 -3.23 16.92
N ALA A 146 24.69 -2.55 17.79
CA ALA A 146 24.60 -1.10 17.82
C ALA A 146 25.88 -0.45 18.40
N ASP A 147 26.65 -1.19 19.19
CA ASP A 147 27.86 -0.71 19.86
C ASP A 147 29.14 -1.00 19.05
N ILE A 148 29.07 -1.87 18.03
CA ILE A 148 30.20 -2.25 17.15
C ILE A 148 29.96 -1.85 15.69
N ALA A 149 30.99 -1.96 14.85
CA ALA A 149 30.82 -1.86 13.40
C ALA A 149 30.02 -3.09 12.90
N THR A 150 28.78 -2.88 12.46
CA THR A 150 27.92 -3.96 11.94
C THR A 150 28.63 -4.69 10.78
N PRO A 151 28.75 -6.03 10.84
CA PRO A 151 29.35 -6.80 9.76
C PRO A 151 28.63 -6.58 8.42
N SER A 152 29.36 -6.68 7.30
CA SER A 152 28.78 -6.55 5.96
C SER A 152 27.75 -7.66 5.69
N GLY A 153 26.78 -7.39 4.81
CA GLY A 153 25.80 -8.38 4.35
C GLY A 153 24.63 -8.64 5.30
N PHE A 154 24.43 -7.82 6.33
CA PHE A 154 23.19 -7.83 7.12
C PHE A 154 22.07 -7.00 6.48
N LEU A 155 22.41 -6.10 5.54
CA LEU A 155 21.48 -5.12 4.96
C LEU A 155 20.68 -4.33 6.01
N PHE A 156 21.24 -4.14 7.21
CA PHE A 156 20.75 -3.18 8.18
C PHE A 156 21.89 -2.66 9.05
N VAL A 157 21.64 -1.57 9.76
CA VAL A 157 22.53 -1.03 10.79
C VAL A 157 21.73 -0.83 12.07
N ALA A 158 22.23 -1.35 13.18
CA ALA A 158 21.66 -1.10 14.50
C ALA A 158 22.25 0.19 15.10
N PHE A 159 21.49 0.91 15.91
CA PHE A 159 21.94 2.13 16.56
C PHE A 159 21.26 2.34 17.93
N ARG A 160 21.99 3.00 18.84
CA ARG A 160 21.48 3.42 20.15
C ARG A 160 20.75 4.76 20.04
N ILE A 161 19.70 4.92 20.83
CA ILE A 161 19.06 6.21 21.08
C ILE A 161 19.59 6.75 22.42
N PRO A 162 20.25 7.93 22.45
CA PRO A 162 20.79 8.46 23.70
C PRO A 162 19.72 8.60 24.79
N TYR A 163 20.05 8.16 26.01
CA TYR A 163 19.15 8.19 27.17
C TYR A 163 17.86 7.38 27.03
N SER A 164 17.78 6.46 26.07
CA SER A 164 16.69 5.51 25.92
C SER A 164 17.23 4.08 25.92
N PRO A 165 16.53 3.12 26.56
CA PRO A 165 16.88 1.70 26.44
C PRO A 165 16.56 1.12 25.06
N ALA A 166 15.83 1.86 24.21
CA ALA A 166 15.43 1.42 22.89
C ALA A 166 16.61 1.21 21.94
N VAL A 167 16.45 0.25 21.04
CA VAL A 167 17.42 -0.02 19.96
C VAL A 167 16.75 0.18 18.62
N GLY A 168 17.36 1.04 17.81
CA GLY A 168 16.92 1.33 16.45
C GLY A 168 17.63 0.47 15.42
N VAL A 169 16.93 0.18 14.33
CA VAL A 169 17.44 -0.51 13.15
C VAL A 169 17.11 0.30 11.92
N LYS A 170 18.14 0.61 11.12
CA LYS A 170 17.99 1.15 9.77
C LYS A 170 18.10 0.00 8.77
N LEU A 171 16.99 -0.36 8.15
CA LEU A 171 16.96 -1.36 7.10
C LEU A 171 17.47 -0.75 5.77
N ILE A 172 18.22 -1.56 5.01
CA ILE A 172 18.86 -1.20 3.74
C ILE A 172 18.25 -2.08 2.66
N ALA A 173 18.23 -1.59 1.42
CA ALA A 173 17.77 -2.37 0.27
C ALA A 173 16.32 -2.90 0.39
N THR A 174 15.45 -2.18 1.11
CA THR A 174 14.03 -2.53 1.20
C THR A 174 13.28 -2.10 -0.09
N PRO A 175 12.18 -2.78 -0.44
CA PRO A 175 11.62 -3.95 0.25
C PRO A 175 12.45 -5.21 0.02
N TRP A 176 12.54 -6.09 1.02
CA TRP A 176 13.22 -7.40 0.89
C TRP A 176 12.34 -8.43 0.15
N THR A 177 12.01 -8.10 -1.10
CA THR A 177 11.40 -9.02 -2.07
C THR A 177 12.49 -9.65 -2.92
N ASP A 178 12.26 -10.85 -3.46
CA ASP A 178 13.21 -11.49 -4.37
C ASP A 178 13.55 -10.60 -5.57
N ALA A 179 12.54 -9.94 -6.16
CA ALA A 179 12.74 -9.05 -7.30
C ALA A 179 13.68 -7.87 -6.98
N ASN A 180 13.49 -7.23 -5.83
CA ASN A 180 14.31 -6.09 -5.42
C ASN A 180 15.72 -6.53 -5.01
N LEU A 181 15.84 -7.55 -4.15
CA LEU A 181 17.15 -8.03 -3.70
C LEU A 181 17.99 -8.60 -4.85
N GLN A 182 17.37 -9.28 -5.81
CA GLN A 182 18.08 -9.76 -7.00
C GLN A 182 18.62 -8.60 -7.84
N HIS A 183 17.91 -7.46 -7.86
CA HIS A 183 18.33 -6.26 -8.59
C HIS A 183 19.47 -5.51 -7.88
N VAL A 184 19.42 -5.37 -6.56
CA VAL A 184 20.37 -4.53 -5.81
C VAL A 184 21.56 -5.28 -5.21
N GLU A 185 21.37 -6.52 -4.77
CA GLU A 185 22.37 -7.33 -4.06
C GLU A 185 22.70 -8.65 -4.80
N GLY A 186 21.88 -9.06 -5.78
CA GLY A 186 22.08 -10.28 -6.56
C GLY A 186 21.67 -11.56 -5.84
N ILE A 187 20.93 -11.46 -4.73
CA ILE A 187 20.46 -12.58 -3.90
C ILE A 187 18.92 -12.56 -3.77
N THR A 188 18.36 -13.67 -3.33
CA THR A 188 16.95 -13.83 -2.96
C THR A 188 16.69 -13.45 -1.51
N ALA A 189 15.42 -13.23 -1.15
CA ALA A 189 15.02 -12.96 0.23
C ALA A 189 15.31 -14.16 1.15
N GLU A 190 15.20 -15.39 0.62
CA GLU A 190 15.53 -16.58 1.41
C GLU A 190 17.04 -16.73 1.63
N GLU A 191 17.88 -16.43 0.64
CA GLU A 191 19.34 -16.40 0.83
C GLU A 191 19.74 -15.39 1.91
N LEU A 192 19.13 -14.20 1.92
CA LEU A 192 19.35 -13.20 2.97
C LEU A 192 18.93 -13.72 4.36
N ARG A 193 17.81 -14.45 4.48
CA ARG A 193 17.43 -15.10 5.76
C ARG A 193 18.47 -16.11 6.21
N GLN A 194 18.95 -16.95 5.30
CA GLN A 194 19.95 -17.95 5.62
C GLN A 194 21.27 -17.31 6.03
N GLU A 195 21.66 -16.19 5.40
CA GLU A 195 22.84 -15.41 5.79
C GLU A 195 22.69 -14.85 7.22
N HIS A 196 21.54 -14.31 7.59
CA HIS A 196 21.29 -13.84 8.96
C HIS A 196 21.40 -14.97 9.98
N ARG A 197 20.78 -16.12 9.72
CA ARG A 197 20.87 -17.31 10.59
C ARG A 197 22.31 -17.81 10.70
N ALA A 198 23.05 -17.86 9.59
CA ALA A 198 24.45 -18.28 9.57
C ALA A 198 25.37 -17.35 10.39
N LYS A 199 25.00 -16.06 10.52
CA LYS A 199 25.69 -15.08 11.36
C LYS A 199 25.22 -15.08 12.83
N GLY A 200 24.41 -16.06 13.22
CA GLY A 200 23.95 -16.23 14.61
C GLY A 200 22.85 -15.28 15.03
N MET A 201 22.13 -14.66 14.08
CA MET A 201 20.98 -13.84 14.42
C MET A 201 19.87 -14.69 15.04
N PRO A 202 19.34 -14.33 16.23
CA PRO A 202 18.22 -15.05 16.82
C PRO A 202 16.96 -15.03 15.93
N GLU A 203 16.22 -16.13 15.89
CA GLU A 203 15.12 -16.30 14.91
C GLU A 203 14.02 -15.24 15.09
N SER A 204 13.67 -14.86 16.33
CA SER A 204 12.68 -13.80 16.59
C SER A 204 13.06 -12.47 15.92
N LEU A 205 14.36 -12.19 15.82
CA LEU A 205 14.87 -10.99 15.14
C LEU A 205 14.85 -11.14 13.61
N VAL A 206 15.23 -12.31 13.10
CA VAL A 206 15.16 -12.62 11.66
C VAL A 206 13.73 -12.42 11.16
N GLU A 207 12.75 -12.99 11.86
CA GLU A 207 11.34 -12.94 11.48
C GLU A 207 10.81 -11.49 11.44
N VAL A 208 10.98 -10.73 12.52
CA VAL A 208 10.45 -9.36 12.59
C VAL A 208 11.12 -8.42 11.59
N LEU A 209 12.44 -8.50 11.39
CA LEU A 209 13.13 -7.65 10.43
C LEU A 209 12.74 -7.99 8.99
N HIS A 210 12.54 -9.27 8.67
CA HIS A 210 12.08 -9.68 7.35
C HIS A 210 10.63 -9.24 7.09
N LEU A 211 9.74 -9.30 8.08
CA LEU A 211 8.39 -8.74 7.96
C LEU A 211 8.42 -7.22 7.75
N ALA A 212 9.19 -6.50 8.56
CA ALA A 212 9.32 -5.05 8.43
C ALA A 212 9.90 -4.64 7.06
N ALA A 213 10.99 -5.28 6.65
CA ALA A 213 11.64 -5.00 5.37
C ALA A 213 10.75 -5.36 4.18
N LEU A 214 9.96 -6.44 4.25
CA LEU A 214 9.01 -6.78 3.20
C LEU A 214 7.91 -5.72 3.03
N ALA A 215 7.54 -5.03 4.12
CA ALA A 215 6.59 -3.91 4.12
C ALA A 215 7.22 -2.54 3.80
N ASP A 216 8.46 -2.54 3.28
CA ASP A 216 9.27 -1.36 2.96
C ASP A 216 9.50 -0.41 4.14
N VAL A 217 9.61 -0.96 5.36
CA VAL A 217 10.03 -0.21 6.54
C VAL A 217 11.52 0.13 6.42
N ARG A 218 11.88 1.39 6.64
CA ARG A 218 13.27 1.89 6.59
C ARG A 218 13.88 2.04 7.97
N LEU A 219 13.06 2.38 8.95
CA LEU A 219 13.45 2.56 10.35
C LEU A 219 12.51 1.78 11.24
N LEU A 220 13.07 0.94 12.09
CA LEU A 220 12.33 0.19 13.10
C LEU A 220 13.00 0.40 14.45
N ILE A 221 12.23 0.82 15.45
CA ILE A 221 12.69 0.99 16.83
C ILE A 221 11.98 -0.04 17.70
N PHE A 222 12.78 -0.80 18.47
CA PHE A 222 12.28 -1.66 19.54
C PHE A 222 12.41 -0.90 20.85
N ASP A 223 11.27 -0.55 21.45
CA ASP A 223 11.19 0.20 22.70
C ASP A 223 10.22 -0.54 23.64
N ALA A 224 10.60 -0.77 24.90
CA ALA A 224 9.74 -1.45 25.86
C ALA A 224 8.48 -0.64 26.19
N ASP A 225 8.54 0.69 26.07
CA ASP A 225 7.43 1.61 26.36
C ASP A 225 6.49 1.81 25.16
N ALA A 226 6.86 1.30 23.98
CA ALA A 226 6.05 1.38 22.78
C ALA A 226 4.91 0.35 22.78
N PRO A 227 3.78 0.65 22.11
CA PRO A 227 2.68 -0.29 22.00
C PRO A 227 3.09 -1.56 21.26
N VAL A 228 2.47 -2.68 21.64
CA VAL A 228 2.55 -3.91 20.85
C VAL A 228 1.91 -3.71 19.49
N LEU A 229 2.51 -4.31 18.46
CA LEU A 229 2.01 -4.36 17.11
C LEU A 229 1.14 -5.62 16.93
N ASP A 230 -0.17 -5.40 16.85
CA ASP A 230 -1.15 -6.47 16.62
C ASP A 230 -0.78 -7.33 15.40
N GLY A 231 -0.87 -8.66 15.57
CA GLY A 231 -0.54 -9.63 14.52
C GLY A 231 0.94 -10.03 14.46
N LEU A 232 1.80 -9.42 15.26
CA LEU A 232 3.19 -9.83 15.43
C LEU A 232 3.37 -10.71 16.69
N THR A 233 4.23 -11.71 16.62
CA THR A 233 4.51 -12.63 17.73
C THR A 233 4.99 -11.87 18.97
N LEU A 234 4.50 -12.26 20.15
CA LEU A 234 4.99 -11.80 21.44
C LEU A 234 5.84 -12.90 22.07
N TYR A 235 6.98 -12.49 22.62
CA TYR A 235 7.86 -13.34 23.39
C TYR A 235 7.80 -12.80 24.82
N ASP A 236 6.95 -13.41 25.66
CA ASP A 236 6.84 -13.02 27.07
C ASP A 236 8.18 -13.21 27.78
N ASP A 237 8.50 -12.31 28.71
CA ASP A 237 9.56 -12.52 29.69
C ASP A 237 9.05 -13.53 30.73
N ASP A 238 9.43 -14.81 30.61
CA ASP A 238 9.32 -15.77 31.73
C ASP A 238 10.27 -15.40 32.88
#